data_AF-A0A960V1N9-F1
#
_entry.id   AF-A0A960V1N9-F1
#
_cell.length_a   1.000
_cell.length_b   1.000
_cell.length_c   1.000
_cell.angle_alpha   90.00
_cell.angle_beta   90.00
_cell.angle_gamma   90.00
#
_symmetry.space_group_name_H-M   'P 1'
#
loop_
_entity.id
_entity.type
_entity.pdbx_description
1 polymer ?
#
loop_
_entity_poly.entity_id
_entity_poly.type
_entity_poly.pdbx_seq_one_letter_code
_entity_poly.pdbx_strand_id
1 'polypeptide(L)'
;MKHSYQRWLIRASIINIMAGILLGLYLYAWPYWPAPRLAPYAVVRTVHVHLILLGGVIQMIMGVALWMFPRMKKSPHYTAPTQGTLLFVLFNSGILLRSSGELMGQSNSWYFVALAGVILQILAFAFFGVLIYSRIRQP
;
A
#
# COMPACT_ATOMS: atom_id res chain seq x y z
N MET A 1 7.86 18.16 16.61
CA MET A 1 6.67 17.52 15.97
C MET A 1 7.09 16.27 15.19
N LYS A 2 7.00 15.03 15.73
CA LYS A 2 7.66 13.82 15.14
C LYS A 2 6.72 12.61 14.88
N HIS A 3 5.55 12.86 14.27
CA HIS A 3 4.59 11.82 13.82
C HIS A 3 4.18 11.97 12.34
N SER A 4 5.09 12.39 11.44
CA SER A 4 4.69 12.65 10.04
C SER A 4 4.30 11.38 9.29
N TYR A 5 5.14 10.33 9.33
CA TYR A 5 4.96 9.14 8.49
C TYR A 5 3.73 8.30 8.88
N GLN A 6 3.38 8.20 10.17
CA GLN A 6 2.16 7.48 10.57
C GLN A 6 0.92 8.15 10.00
N ARG A 7 0.86 9.49 10.07
CA ARG A 7 -0.22 10.27 9.48
C ARG A 7 -0.26 10.14 7.97
N TRP A 8 0.91 10.07 7.31
CA TRP A 8 0.96 9.84 5.86
C TRP A 8 0.43 8.46 5.48
N LEU A 9 0.82 7.39 6.20
CA LEU A 9 0.29 6.04 5.97
C LEU A 9 -1.24 6.01 6.09
N ILE A 10 -1.79 6.60 7.15
CA ILE A 10 -3.25 6.66 7.40
C ILE A 10 -3.98 7.51 6.35
N ARG A 11 -3.42 8.66 5.96
CA ARG A 11 -4.05 9.51 4.93
C ARG A 11 -4.06 8.82 3.56
N ALA A 12 -2.93 8.25 3.17
CA ALA A 12 -2.83 7.53 1.91
C ALA A 12 -3.68 6.25 1.91
N SER A 13 -3.88 5.59 3.06
CA SER A 13 -4.80 4.46 3.14
C SER A 13 -6.25 4.86 2.89
N ILE A 14 -6.70 5.97 3.45
CA ILE A 14 -8.05 6.51 3.17
C ILE A 14 -8.20 6.80 1.68
N ILE A 15 -7.21 7.43 1.05
CA ILE A 15 -7.22 7.71 -0.40
C ILE A 15 -7.33 6.41 -1.21
N ASN A 16 -6.55 5.38 -0.87
CA ASN A 16 -6.59 4.09 -1.56
C ASN A 16 -7.93 3.36 -1.35
N ILE A 17 -8.54 3.45 -0.16
CA ILE A 17 -9.88 2.89 0.08
C ILE A 17 -10.91 3.60 -0.78
N MET A 18 -10.88 4.94 -0.83
CA MET A 18 -11.80 5.71 -1.67
C MET A 18 -11.63 5.35 -3.15
N ALA A 19 -10.39 5.32 -3.65
CA ALA A 19 -10.10 4.90 -5.02
C ALA A 19 -10.56 3.47 -5.30
N GLY A 20 -10.32 2.54 -4.36
CA GLY A 20 -10.80 1.18 -4.43
C GLY A 20 -12.32 1.06 -4.49
N ILE A 21 -13.05 1.80 -3.65
CA ILE A 21 -14.52 1.83 -3.68
C ILE A 21 -15.04 2.35 -5.02
N LEU A 22 -14.44 3.43 -5.55
CA LEU A 22 -14.80 3.98 -6.86
C LEU A 22 -14.55 2.96 -7.99
N LEU A 23 -13.44 2.23 -7.96
CA LEU A 23 -13.21 1.12 -8.89
C LEU A 23 -14.21 -0.03 -8.70
N GLY A 24 -14.63 -0.30 -7.46
CA GLY A 24 -15.66 -1.29 -7.17
C GLY A 24 -17.01 -0.92 -7.77
N LEU A 25 -17.39 0.36 -7.66
CA LEU A 25 -18.59 0.90 -8.32
C LEU A 25 -18.48 0.80 -9.85
N TYR A 26 -17.32 1.13 -10.41
CA TYR A 26 -17.05 0.98 -11.84
C TYR A 26 -17.16 -0.49 -12.30
N LEU A 27 -16.64 -1.44 -11.53
CA LEU A 27 -16.76 -2.87 -11.80
C LEU A 27 -18.20 -3.39 -11.67
N TYR A 28 -18.98 -2.86 -10.72
CA TYR A 28 -20.39 -3.19 -10.58
C TYR A 28 -21.22 -2.72 -11.79
N ALA A 29 -20.95 -1.51 -12.28
CA ALA A 29 -21.58 -0.95 -13.47
C ALA A 29 -21.09 -1.57 -14.79
N TRP A 30 -20.06 -2.42 -14.74
CA TRP A 30 -19.37 -2.96 -15.91
C TRP A 30 -20.27 -3.61 -16.97
N PRO A 31 -21.28 -4.44 -16.62
CA PRO A 31 -22.15 -5.06 -17.63
C PRO A 31 -23.06 -4.07 -18.35
N TYR A 32 -23.35 -2.93 -17.73
CA TYR A 32 -24.36 -1.97 -18.16
C TYR A 32 -23.78 -0.81 -18.97
N TRP A 33 -22.45 -0.73 -19.09
CA TRP A 33 -21.75 0.40 -19.70
C TRP A 33 -21.07 0.00 -21.03
N PRO A 34 -21.55 0.51 -22.18
CA PRO A 34 -20.99 0.18 -23.49
C PRO A 34 -19.75 1.01 -23.89
N ALA A 35 -19.32 1.98 -23.08
CA ALA A 35 -18.23 2.88 -23.46
C ALA A 35 -16.82 2.24 -23.36
N PRO A 36 -15.76 2.94 -23.80
CA PRO A 36 -14.40 2.41 -23.79
C PRO A 36 -13.99 1.91 -22.40
N ARG A 37 -13.50 0.67 -22.36
CA ARG A 37 -13.08 0.01 -21.12
C ARG A 37 -11.63 0.38 -20.81
N LEU A 38 -11.37 0.79 -19.57
CA LEU A 38 -10.02 1.17 -19.11
C LEU A 38 -8.97 0.07 -19.29
N ALA A 39 -9.32 -1.16 -18.95
CA ALA A 39 -8.49 -2.37 -19.07
C ALA A 39 -9.42 -3.60 -18.95
N PRO A 40 -9.01 -4.84 -19.24
CA PRO A 40 -9.86 -6.02 -19.07
C PRO A 40 -10.45 -6.12 -17.65
N TYR A 41 -11.69 -6.62 -17.51
CA TYR A 41 -12.40 -6.71 -16.22
C TYR A 41 -11.55 -7.35 -15.11
N ALA A 42 -10.86 -8.46 -15.44
CA ALA A 42 -10.00 -9.17 -14.50
C ALA A 42 -8.83 -8.33 -13.98
N VAL A 43 -8.27 -7.46 -14.83
CA VAL A 43 -7.19 -6.54 -14.46
C VAL A 43 -7.71 -5.47 -13.52
N VAL A 44 -8.81 -4.80 -13.89
CA VAL A 44 -9.41 -3.77 -13.04
C VAL A 44 -9.85 -4.35 -11.70
N ARG A 45 -10.40 -5.57 -11.68
CA ARG A 45 -10.74 -6.30 -10.45
C ARG A 45 -9.51 -6.57 -9.59
N THR A 46 -8.40 -6.98 -10.19
CA THR A 46 -7.14 -7.22 -9.46
C THR A 46 -6.66 -5.92 -8.80
N VAL A 47 -6.63 -4.81 -9.56
CA VAL A 47 -6.21 -3.50 -9.05
C VAL A 47 -7.16 -2.99 -7.94
N HIS A 48 -8.47 -3.13 -8.13
CA HIS A 48 -9.48 -2.81 -7.10
C HIS A 48 -9.18 -3.52 -5.77
N VAL A 49 -8.96 -4.84 -5.83
CA VAL A 49 -8.68 -5.65 -4.63
C VAL A 49 -7.36 -5.20 -3.98
N HIS A 50 -6.31 -4.96 -4.76
CA HIS A 50 -5.02 -4.54 -4.20
C HIS A 50 -5.05 -3.13 -3.60
N LEU A 51 -5.79 -2.20 -4.21
CA LEU A 51 -5.97 -0.86 -3.64
C LEU A 51 -6.72 -0.92 -2.31
N ILE A 52 -7.82 -1.68 -2.22
CA ILE A 52 -8.55 -1.79 -0.95
C ILE A 52 -7.73 -2.55 0.09
N LEU A 53 -7.22 -3.73 -0.25
CA LEU A 53 -6.59 -4.60 0.72
C LEU A 53 -5.21 -4.10 1.11
N LEU A 54 -4.29 -3.95 0.15
CA LEU A 54 -2.92 -3.54 0.45
C LEU A 54 -2.84 -2.04 0.67
N GLY A 55 -3.34 -1.24 -0.29
CA GLY A 55 -3.28 0.21 -0.20
C GLY A 55 -4.14 0.82 0.90
N GLY A 56 -5.26 0.17 1.23
CA GLY A 56 -6.19 0.62 2.26
C GLY A 56 -5.97 -0.07 3.59
N VAL A 57 -6.50 -1.28 3.73
CA VAL A 57 -6.60 -1.99 5.02
C VAL A 57 -5.24 -2.24 5.65
N ILE A 58 -4.32 -2.89 4.93
CA ILE A 58 -2.98 -3.17 5.44
C ILE A 58 -2.23 -1.88 5.75
N GLN A 59 -2.27 -0.90 4.85
CA GLN A 59 -1.58 0.37 5.07
C GLN A 59 -2.11 1.11 6.30
N MET A 60 -3.43 1.05 6.53
CA MET A 60 -4.07 1.56 7.74
C MET A 60 -3.54 0.82 8.98
N ILE A 61 -3.52 -0.52 8.96
CA ILE A 61 -3.00 -1.34 10.05
C ILE A 61 -1.54 -0.96 10.35
N MET A 62 -0.68 -0.82 9.35
CA MET A 62 0.71 -0.43 9.55
C MET A 62 0.83 0.96 10.18
N GLY A 63 0.07 1.94 9.68
CA GLY A 63 0.07 3.31 10.19
C GLY A 63 -0.40 3.38 11.64
N VAL A 64 -1.51 2.71 11.96
CA VAL A 64 -2.09 2.64 13.30
C VAL A 64 -1.18 1.87 14.25
N ALA A 65 -0.65 0.71 13.85
CA ALA A 65 0.26 -0.07 14.67
C ALA A 65 1.52 0.72 15.05
N LEU A 66 2.14 1.43 14.09
CA LEU A 66 3.32 2.27 14.37
C LEU A 66 3.01 3.53 15.18
N TRP A 67 1.72 3.87 15.34
CA TRP A 67 1.26 4.94 16.21
C TRP A 67 0.93 4.44 17.62
N MET A 68 0.20 3.32 17.73
CA MET A 68 -0.21 2.72 19.01
C MET A 68 0.94 2.06 19.75
N PHE A 69 1.77 1.27 19.05
CA PHE A 69 2.88 0.57 19.70
C PHE A 69 4.02 1.56 20.01
N PRO A 70 4.37 1.71 21.30
CA PRO A 70 5.31 2.72 21.74
C PRO A 70 6.71 2.46 21.17
N ARG A 71 7.45 3.54 20.88
CA ARG A 71 8.86 3.43 20.51
C ARG A 71 9.69 3.05 21.73
N MET A 72 10.66 2.17 21.57
CA MET A 72 11.66 1.94 22.62
C MET A 72 12.50 3.22 22.80
N LYS A 73 12.57 3.71 24.05
CA LYS A 73 13.36 4.89 24.41
C LYS A 73 14.83 4.56 24.75
N LYS A 74 15.17 3.28 24.92
CA LYS A 74 16.53 2.83 25.26
C LYS A 74 17.29 2.41 23.99
N SER A 75 18.53 2.89 23.89
CA SER A 75 19.52 2.42 22.90
C SER A 75 19.66 0.90 22.98
N PRO A 76 19.78 0.16 21.85
CA PRO A 76 19.97 0.63 20.47
C PRO A 76 18.70 0.80 19.63
N HIS A 77 17.50 0.60 20.18
CA HIS A 77 16.29 0.36 19.37
C HIS A 77 15.39 1.59 19.14
N TYR A 78 15.97 2.75 18.86
CA TYR A 78 15.19 3.92 18.48
C TYR A 78 14.74 3.83 17.01
N THR A 79 13.43 3.73 16.74
CA THR A 79 12.95 3.86 15.35
C THR A 79 13.20 5.28 14.86
N ALA A 80 14.13 5.44 13.92
CA ALA A 80 14.44 6.72 13.33
C ALA A 80 13.25 7.21 12.45
N PRO A 81 12.97 8.52 12.41
CA PRO A 81 11.95 9.06 11.49
C PRO A 81 12.18 8.66 10.03
N THR A 82 13.43 8.51 9.61
CA THR A 82 13.84 8.08 8.28
C THR A 82 13.35 6.67 7.94
N GLN A 83 13.37 5.74 8.90
CA GLN A 83 12.86 4.38 8.70
C GLN A 83 11.35 4.38 8.44
N GLY A 84 10.59 5.17 9.19
CA GLY A 84 9.14 5.29 8.98
C GLY A 84 8.80 5.90 7.61
N THR A 85 9.55 6.92 7.19
CA THR A 85 9.39 7.52 5.85
C THR A 85 9.78 6.55 4.74
N LEU A 86 10.88 5.80 4.91
CA LEU A 86 11.30 4.78 3.94
C LEU A 86 10.22 3.71 3.74
N LEU A 87 9.63 3.21 4.84
CA LEU A 87 8.51 2.28 4.76
C LEU A 87 7.35 2.87 3.94
N PHE A 88 6.97 4.11 4.23
CA PHE A 88 5.90 4.79 3.51
C PHE A 88 6.19 4.87 2.00
N VAL A 89 7.40 5.29 1.63
CA VAL A 89 7.81 5.41 0.22
C VAL A 89 7.84 4.04 -0.47
N LEU A 90 8.50 3.03 0.13
CA LEU A 90 8.57 1.69 -0.47
C LEU A 90 7.17 1.11 -0.72
N PHE A 91 6.29 1.20 0.27
CA PHE A 91 4.96 0.61 0.19
C PHE A 91 4.07 1.32 -0.85
N ASN A 92 4.04 2.67 -0.83
CA ASN A 92 3.20 3.43 -1.75
C ASN A 92 3.74 3.41 -3.18
N SER A 93 5.06 3.45 -3.38
CA SER A 93 5.66 3.23 -4.70
C SER A 93 5.32 1.84 -5.24
N GLY A 94 5.33 0.82 -4.39
CA GLY A 94 4.93 -0.54 -4.78
C GLY A 94 3.48 -0.62 -5.25
N ILE A 95 2.55 0.03 -4.54
CA ILE A 95 1.14 0.13 -4.95
C ILE A 95 0.99 0.86 -6.29
N LEU A 96 1.65 2.00 -6.45
CA LEU A 96 1.56 2.80 -7.66
C LEU A 96 2.08 2.02 -8.87
N LEU A 97 3.29 1.46 -8.78
CA LEU A 97 3.90 0.70 -9.88
C LEU A 97 3.07 -0.54 -10.23
N ARG A 98 2.56 -1.28 -9.23
CA ARG A 98 1.71 -2.44 -9.47
C ARG A 98 0.41 -2.06 -10.16
N SER A 99 -0.27 -1.03 -9.65
CA SER A 99 -1.55 -0.59 -10.21
C SER A 99 -1.38 -0.03 -11.63
N SER A 100 -0.36 0.81 -11.87
CA SER A 100 -0.11 1.35 -13.21
C SER A 100 0.36 0.28 -14.19
N GLY A 101 1.24 -0.63 -13.75
CA GLY A 101 1.76 -1.71 -14.59
C GLY A 101 0.68 -2.69 -15.02
N GLU A 102 -0.25 -3.02 -14.12
CA GLU A 102 -1.39 -3.87 -14.46
C GLU A 102 -2.39 -3.16 -15.38
N LEU A 103 -2.76 -1.91 -15.08
CA LEU A 103 -3.74 -1.16 -15.89
C LEU A 103 -3.25 -0.88 -17.32
N MET A 104 -1.95 -0.62 -17.50
CA MET A 104 -1.37 -0.34 -18.81
C MET A 104 -0.97 -1.61 -19.60
N GLY A 105 -1.14 -2.80 -19.00
CA GLY A 105 -0.49 -4.02 -19.46
C GLY A 105 -1.13 -4.70 -20.68
N GLN A 106 -0.48 -4.54 -21.85
CA GLN A 106 -0.43 -5.53 -22.95
C GLN A 106 1.00 -5.82 -23.46
N SER A 107 2.04 -5.10 -23.01
CA SER A 107 3.43 -5.27 -23.45
C SER A 107 4.35 -5.81 -22.33
N ASN A 108 5.47 -6.41 -22.73
CA ASN A 108 6.41 -7.05 -21.81
C ASN A 108 7.04 -6.07 -20.81
N SER A 109 7.18 -4.79 -21.16
CA SER A 109 7.76 -3.77 -20.27
C SER A 109 6.87 -3.44 -19.06
N TRP A 110 5.56 -3.36 -19.25
CA TRP A 110 4.61 -3.06 -18.16
C TRP A 110 4.49 -4.20 -17.15
N TYR A 111 4.72 -5.44 -17.60
CA TYR A 111 4.84 -6.58 -16.70
C TYR A 111 5.98 -6.39 -15.69
N PHE A 112 7.17 -5.97 -16.14
CA PHE A 112 8.30 -5.71 -15.24
C PHE A 112 8.03 -4.55 -14.27
N VAL A 113 7.26 -3.54 -14.68
CA VAL A 113 6.81 -2.45 -13.80
C VAL A 113 5.89 -3.01 -12.70
N ALA A 114 4.92 -3.85 -13.06
CA ALA A 114 4.03 -4.47 -12.09
C ALA A 114 4.80 -5.39 -11.12
N LEU A 115 5.77 -6.16 -11.63
CA LEU A 115 6.65 -7.03 -10.85
C LEU A 115 7.52 -6.24 -9.88
N ALA A 116 8.13 -5.13 -10.32
CA ALA A 116 8.86 -4.24 -9.44
C ALA A 116 7.97 -3.71 -8.30
N GLY A 117 6.71 -3.37 -8.62
CA GLY A 117 5.71 -2.98 -7.63
C GLY A 117 5.47 -4.06 -6.57
N VAL A 118 5.31 -5.32 -6.98
CA VAL A 118 5.18 -6.47 -6.07
C VAL A 118 6.40 -6.62 -5.16
N ILE A 119 7.60 -6.57 -5.74
CA ILE A 119 8.86 -6.71 -4.98
C ILE A 119 8.96 -5.61 -3.92
N LEU A 120 8.65 -4.36 -4.27
CA LEU A 120 8.65 -3.25 -3.31
C LEU A 120 7.64 -3.46 -2.17
N GLN A 121 6.44 -3.97 -2.48
CA GLN A 121 5.44 -4.26 -1.44
C GLN A 121 5.92 -5.36 -0.49
N ILE A 122 6.51 -6.44 -1.00
CA ILE A 122 7.08 -7.53 -0.18
C ILE A 122 8.18 -6.99 0.72
N LEU A 123 9.12 -6.21 0.16
CA LEU A 123 10.21 -5.61 0.91
C LEU A 123 9.68 -4.64 1.99
N ALA A 124 8.68 -3.84 1.67
CA ALA A 124 8.04 -2.94 2.63
C ALA A 124 7.35 -3.71 3.77
N PHE A 125 6.64 -4.79 3.47
CA PHE A 125 6.02 -5.65 4.48
C PHE A 125 7.05 -6.30 5.40
N ALA A 126 8.12 -6.87 4.84
CA ALA A 126 9.21 -7.45 5.61
C ALA A 126 9.86 -6.38 6.51
N PHE A 127 10.10 -5.19 5.96
CA PHE A 127 10.67 -4.07 6.71
C PHE A 127 9.73 -3.59 7.83
N PHE A 128 8.43 -3.50 7.58
CA PHE A 128 7.42 -3.23 8.61
C PHE A 128 7.49 -4.27 9.73
N GLY A 129 7.62 -5.56 9.39
CA GLY A 129 7.81 -6.65 10.34
C GLY A 129 8.99 -6.40 11.29
N VAL A 130 10.15 -6.02 10.76
CA VAL A 130 11.32 -5.65 11.57
C VAL A 130 11.02 -4.45 12.49
N LEU A 131 10.37 -3.42 11.95
CA LEU A 131 10.05 -2.22 12.72
C LEU A 131 9.06 -2.49 13.86
N ILE A 132 8.03 -3.32 13.62
CA ILE A 132 6.99 -3.60 14.61
C ILE A 132 7.43 -4.66 15.62
N TYR A 133 8.23 -5.66 15.22
CA TYR A 133 8.72 -6.71 16.12
C TYR A 133 9.47 -6.13 17.31
N SER A 134 10.29 -5.10 17.08
CA SER A 134 10.99 -4.37 18.15
C SER A 134 10.06 -3.62 19.12
N ARG A 135 8.76 -3.51 18.84
CA ARG A 135 7.80 -2.79 19.68
C ARG A 135 6.81 -3.69 20.41
N ILE A 136 6.72 -4.95 20.02
CA ILE A 136 5.88 -5.95 20.69
C ILE A 136 6.58 -6.31 22.00
N ARG A 137 5.94 -6.03 23.14
CA ARG A 137 6.48 -6.34 24.46
C ARG A 137 6.28 -7.82 24.76
N GLN A 138 7.28 -8.44 25.39
CA GLN A 138 7.00 -9.62 26.22
C GLN A 138 6.23 -9.13 27.47
N PRO A 139 5.21 -9.87 27.93
CA PRO A 139 4.39 -9.49 29.09
C PRO A 139 5.23 -9.28 30.35
#